data_AF-A0A8S0H1X7-F1
#
_entry.id   AF-A0A8S0H1X7-F1
#
_cell.length_a   1.000
_cell.length_b   1.000
_cell.length_c   1.000
_cell.angle_alpha   90.00
_cell.angle_beta   90.00
_cell.angle_gamma   90.00
#
_symmetry.space_group_name_H-M   'P 1'
#
loop_
_entity.id
_entity.type
_entity.pdbx_description
1 polymer ?
#
loop_
_entity_poly.entity_id
_entity_poly.type
_entity_poly.pdbx_seq_one_letter_code
_entity_poly.pdbx_strand_id
1 'polypeptide(L)'
;MKLHHSLFLALPLLVYSSLSLATPNCAIKEQKIRTQLEYATHYGNIHRIAGLNRALTNVQTYCYDGYKNGYTGYDYTSATKSTTPSATPSYAPIRHSQVAEKQRKVEKSKEKLQEAQLKGKPSKIAKQQRKLDEAEFELRQAQSLEQQPG
;
A
#
# COMPACT_ATOMS: atom_id res chain seq x y z
N MET A 1 -68.75 -22.96 -15.70
CA MET A 1 -68.60 -22.15 -14.48
C MET A 1 -67.13 -21.83 -14.27
N LYS A 2 -66.79 -20.55 -14.04
CA LYS A 2 -65.50 -20.11 -13.47
C LYS A 2 -65.57 -20.36 -11.97
N LEU A 3 -64.47 -20.79 -11.34
CA LEU A 3 -64.05 -20.21 -10.07
C LEU A 3 -62.56 -20.54 -9.81
N HIS A 4 -61.81 -19.46 -9.61
CA HIS A 4 -60.40 -19.45 -9.27
C HIS A 4 -60.22 -19.87 -7.80
N HIS A 5 -59.29 -20.76 -7.51
CA HIS A 5 -58.62 -20.82 -6.22
C HIS A 5 -57.20 -20.30 -6.37
N SER A 6 -57.14 -18.97 -6.40
CA SER A 6 -55.98 -18.21 -5.96
C SER A 6 -55.72 -18.51 -4.48
N LEU A 7 -54.43 -18.63 -4.13
CA LEU A 7 -53.81 -17.96 -2.97
C LEU A 7 -53.39 -18.80 -1.73
N PHE A 8 -52.06 -18.90 -1.58
CA PHE A 8 -51.19 -18.95 -0.38
C PHE A 8 -51.12 -20.16 0.56
N LEU A 9 -49.90 -20.76 0.66
CA LEU A 9 -49.10 -21.17 1.84
C LEU A 9 -48.18 -22.35 1.44
N ALA A 10 -46.86 -22.44 1.68
CA ALA A 10 -45.82 -21.58 2.22
C ALA A 10 -44.44 -22.26 1.94
N LEU A 11 -43.40 -21.44 1.82
CA LEU A 11 -41.95 -21.72 1.92
C LEU A 11 -41.58 -22.73 3.05
N PRO A 12 -40.45 -23.48 3.00
CA PRO A 12 -39.13 -22.83 2.94
C PRO A 12 -38.06 -23.58 2.12
N LEU A 13 -37.61 -22.96 1.02
CA LEU A 13 -36.23 -23.07 0.54
C LEU A 13 -35.46 -21.88 1.10
N LEU A 14 -34.96 -22.01 2.34
CA LEU A 14 -34.03 -21.07 2.94
C LEU A 14 -32.74 -21.80 3.33
N VAL A 15 -32.09 -22.37 2.32
CA VAL A 15 -30.63 -22.50 2.29
C VAL A 15 -30.11 -21.31 1.49
N TYR A 16 -30.12 -20.13 2.11
CA TYR A 16 -29.35 -19.00 1.63
C TYR A 16 -28.18 -18.80 2.57
N SER A 17 -27.02 -19.11 2.02
CA SER A 17 -25.67 -18.98 2.53
C SER A 17 -25.46 -17.77 3.44
N SER A 18 -24.81 -18.00 4.58
CA SER A 18 -24.28 -16.95 5.46
C SER A 18 -23.34 -16.03 4.69
N LEU A 19 -23.84 -14.88 4.22
CA LEU A 19 -23.00 -13.84 3.62
C LEU A 19 -22.34 -13.05 4.75
N SER A 20 -21.11 -13.39 5.11
CA SER A 20 -20.28 -12.55 5.97
C SER A 20 -19.92 -11.27 5.21
N LEU A 21 -20.72 -10.22 5.37
CA LEU A 21 -20.37 -8.89 4.87
C LEU A 21 -19.18 -8.37 5.68
N ALA A 22 -18.02 -8.28 5.03
CA ALA A 22 -16.87 -7.56 5.55
C ALA A 22 -17.29 -6.12 5.90
N THR A 23 -16.89 -5.66 7.07
CA THR A 23 -17.54 -4.50 7.66
C THR A 23 -17.09 -3.23 6.96
N PRO A 24 -18.00 -2.26 6.71
CA PRO A 24 -17.74 -1.10 5.84
C PRO A 24 -16.55 -0.26 6.31
N ASN A 25 -16.21 -0.34 7.61
CA ASN A 25 -15.11 0.39 8.22
C ASN A 25 -13.72 -0.12 7.78
N CYS A 26 -13.57 -1.41 7.47
CA CYS A 26 -12.30 -1.97 7.02
C CYS A 26 -11.96 -1.54 5.60
N ALA A 27 -12.94 -1.59 4.70
CA ALA A 27 -12.78 -1.15 3.31
C ALA A 27 -12.43 0.35 3.23
N ILE A 28 -13.09 1.19 4.03
CA ILE A 28 -12.79 2.64 4.09
C ILE A 28 -11.35 2.88 4.60
N LYS A 29 -10.93 2.15 5.64
CA LYS A 29 -9.59 2.29 6.22
C LYS A 29 -8.51 1.86 5.22
N GLU A 30 -8.73 0.78 4.49
CA GLU A 30 -7.86 0.34 3.42
C GLU A 30 -7.74 1.40 2.31
N GLN A 31 -8.87 1.91 1.79
CA GLN A 31 -8.86 2.94 0.76
C GLN A 31 -8.09 4.19 1.21
N LYS A 32 -8.29 4.65 2.45
CA LYS A 32 -7.56 5.81 3.00
C LYS A 32 -6.05 5.57 3.09
N ILE A 33 -5.63 4.35 3.45
CA ILE A 33 -4.20 4.00 3.49
C ILE A 33 -3.63 3.96 2.08
N ARG A 34 -4.37 3.43 1.09
CA ARG A 34 -3.97 3.40 -0.33
C ARG A 34 -3.79 4.81 -0.91
N THR A 35 -4.73 5.73 -0.67
CA THR A 35 -4.59 7.13 -1.09
C THR A 35 -3.34 7.79 -0.49
N GLN A 36 -3.04 7.52 0.78
CA GLN A 36 -1.82 8.05 1.40
C GLN A 36 -0.55 7.39 0.83
N LEU A 37 -0.62 6.13 0.43
CA LEU A 37 0.47 5.41 -0.24
C LEU A 37 0.76 6.03 -1.60
N GLU A 38 -0.27 6.33 -2.38
CA GLU A 38 -0.16 7.03 -3.66
C GLU A 38 0.50 8.40 -3.48
N TYR A 39 0.02 9.22 -2.54
CA TYR A 39 0.64 10.49 -2.21
C TYR A 39 2.11 10.30 -1.79
N ALA A 40 2.39 9.40 -0.85
CA ALA A 40 3.75 9.19 -0.36
C ALA A 40 4.69 8.69 -1.47
N THR A 41 4.19 7.89 -2.41
CA THR A 41 4.91 7.43 -3.61
C THR A 41 5.16 8.59 -4.57
N HIS A 42 4.16 9.42 -4.82
CA HIS A 42 4.27 10.62 -5.66
C HIS A 42 5.30 11.62 -5.12
N TYR A 43 5.54 11.67 -3.81
CA TYR A 43 6.55 12.58 -3.24
C TYR A 43 7.84 11.88 -2.78
N GLY A 44 7.95 10.55 -2.94
CA GLY A 44 9.16 9.79 -2.60
C GLY A 44 9.42 9.68 -1.10
N ASN A 45 8.37 9.73 -0.27
CA ASN A 45 8.49 9.66 1.19
C ASN A 45 8.65 8.22 1.69
N ILE A 46 9.83 7.62 1.53
CA ILE A 46 10.08 6.19 1.78
C ILE A 46 9.68 5.73 3.19
N HIS A 47 10.07 6.47 4.23
CA HIS A 47 9.70 6.10 5.61
C HIS A 47 8.19 6.04 5.80
N ARG A 48 7.45 6.96 5.16
CA ARG A 48 6.00 6.99 5.19
C ARG A 48 5.40 5.83 4.41
N ILE A 49 5.94 5.52 3.22
CA ILE A 49 5.54 4.36 2.41
C ILE A 49 5.69 3.05 3.20
N ALA A 50 6.83 2.85 3.86
CA ALA A 50 7.08 1.67 4.67
C ALA A 50 6.06 1.53 5.82
N GLY A 51 5.79 2.63 6.55
CA GLY A 51 4.78 2.65 7.61
C GLY A 51 3.36 2.38 7.10
N LEU A 52 2.99 2.95 5.94
CA LEU A 52 1.68 2.76 5.33
C LEU A 52 1.49 1.33 4.79
N ASN A 53 2.52 0.70 4.22
CA ASN A 53 2.47 -0.70 3.80
C ASN A 53 2.27 -1.65 5.00
N ARG A 54 2.96 -1.38 6.12
CA ARG A 54 2.73 -2.12 7.37
C ARG A 54 1.29 -1.92 7.88
N ALA A 55 0.77 -0.69 7.82
CA ALA A 55 -0.60 -0.39 8.21
C ALA A 55 -1.63 -1.09 7.30
N LEU A 56 -1.40 -1.12 5.98
CA LEU A 56 -2.26 -1.80 5.01
C LEU A 56 -2.30 -3.30 5.29
N THR A 57 -1.14 -3.92 5.49
CA THR A 57 -1.02 -5.34 5.86
C THR A 57 -1.78 -5.64 7.14
N ASN A 58 -1.64 -4.78 8.17
CA ASN A 58 -2.36 -4.95 9.43
C ASN A 58 -3.88 -4.83 9.26
N VAL A 59 -4.37 -3.94 8.39
CA VAL A 59 -5.80 -3.84 8.09
C VAL A 59 -6.28 -5.08 7.35
N GLN A 60 -5.56 -5.56 6.34
CA GLN A 60 -5.95 -6.76 5.60
C GLN A 60 -5.90 -8.03 6.47
N THR A 61 -4.97 -8.09 7.43
CA THR A 61 -4.77 -9.28 8.29
C THR A 61 -5.68 -9.28 9.52
N TYR A 62 -5.90 -8.12 10.14
CA TYR A 62 -6.51 -8.02 11.47
C TYR A 62 -7.74 -7.12 11.52
N CYS A 63 -8.22 -6.57 10.40
CA CYS A 63 -9.46 -5.80 10.43
C CYS A 63 -10.67 -6.75 10.48
N TYR A 64 -10.97 -7.18 11.69
CA TYR A 64 -12.31 -7.59 12.10
C TYR A 64 -12.92 -6.41 12.87
N ASP A 65 -14.24 -6.30 12.81
CA ASP A 65 -15.06 -5.19 13.29
C ASP A 65 -14.44 -4.24 14.35
N GLY A 66 -14.28 -2.97 13.95
CA GLY A 66 -14.26 -1.84 14.90
C GLY A 66 -13.09 -1.79 15.88
N TYR A 67 -11.89 -2.25 15.56
CA TYR A 67 -10.76 -2.14 16.49
C TYR A 67 -10.19 -0.71 16.57
N LYS A 68 -10.69 0.05 17.56
CA LYS A 68 -10.05 1.25 18.13
C LYS A 68 -8.79 0.81 18.89
N ASN A 69 -7.61 0.99 18.29
CA ASN A 69 -6.38 1.15 19.08
C ASN A 69 -6.13 2.66 19.28
N GLY A 70 -6.86 3.22 20.25
CA GLY A 70 -6.30 4.25 21.11
C GLY A 70 -5.40 3.54 22.11
N TYR A 71 -4.20 4.06 22.30
CA TYR A 71 -3.24 3.56 23.28
C TYR A 71 -3.85 3.69 24.68
N THR A 72 -4.40 2.61 25.24
CA THR A 72 -4.77 2.53 26.66
C THR A 72 -4.25 1.23 27.22
N GLY A 73 -3.42 1.37 28.26
CA GLY A 73 -2.74 0.26 28.91
C GLY A 73 -3.71 -0.70 29.58
N TYR A 74 -3.21 -1.94 29.68
CA TYR A 74 -3.61 -3.02 30.58
C TYR A 74 -5.10 -3.31 30.67
N ASP A 75 -5.54 -4.39 30.01
CA ASP A 75 -6.33 -5.43 30.69
C ASP A 75 -6.33 -6.72 29.86
N TYR A 76 -6.00 -7.82 30.54
CA TYR A 76 -5.79 -9.15 29.98
C TYR A 76 -7.11 -9.93 29.99
N THR A 77 -7.70 -10.20 28.82
CA THR A 77 -8.71 -11.26 28.68
C THR A 77 -8.49 -12.04 27.39
N SER A 78 -8.35 -13.36 27.56
CA SER A 78 -8.09 -14.34 26.52
C SER A 78 -9.41 -14.89 25.99
N ALA A 79 -9.76 -14.63 24.74
CA ALA A 79 -10.80 -15.32 23.96
C ALA A 79 -10.89 -14.59 22.59
N THR A 80 -10.79 -15.18 21.42
CA THR A 80 -10.80 -16.57 20.96
C THR A 80 -9.97 -16.65 19.69
N LYS A 81 -9.30 -17.78 19.53
CA LYS A 81 -8.52 -18.19 18.37
C LYS A 81 -9.49 -18.65 17.28
N SER A 82 -9.92 -17.75 16.40
CA SER A 82 -10.59 -18.10 15.14
C SER A 82 -9.55 -18.12 14.01
N THR A 83 -9.00 -19.32 13.84
CA THR A 83 -8.16 -19.73 12.73
C THR A 83 -8.99 -19.73 11.44
N THR A 84 -8.81 -18.72 10.58
CA THR A 84 -8.62 -18.87 9.12
C THR A 84 -8.40 -17.50 8.48
N PRO A 85 -7.16 -17.12 8.13
CA PRO A 85 -6.94 -16.11 7.10
C PRO A 85 -6.93 -16.81 5.73
N SER A 86 -8.11 -17.12 5.19
CA SER A 86 -8.25 -17.50 3.77
C SER A 86 -8.42 -16.23 2.93
N ALA A 87 -7.35 -15.46 2.87
CA ALA A 87 -7.12 -14.49 1.82
C ALA A 87 -5.63 -14.23 1.85
N THR A 88 -4.85 -14.93 1.02
CA THR A 88 -3.51 -14.45 0.66
C THR A 88 -3.71 -13.03 0.13
N PRO A 89 -3.28 -11.97 0.84
CA PRO A 89 -3.28 -10.65 0.26
C PRO A 89 -2.17 -10.70 -0.78
N SER A 90 -2.54 -10.91 -2.03
CA SER A 90 -1.64 -10.78 -3.18
C SER A 90 -1.27 -9.30 -3.31
N TYR A 91 -0.38 -8.86 -2.44
CA TYR A 91 0.29 -7.58 -2.58
C TYR A 91 1.75 -7.89 -2.86
N ALA A 92 2.11 -7.80 -4.15
CA ALA A 92 3.51 -7.73 -4.51
C ALA A 92 4.14 -6.58 -3.70
N PRO A 93 5.27 -6.80 -3.00
CA PRO A 93 5.92 -5.72 -2.28
C PRO A 93 6.16 -4.56 -3.26
N ILE A 94 5.78 -3.34 -2.87
CA ILE A 94 6.02 -2.11 -3.63
C ILE A 94 7.53 -1.91 -3.72
N ARG A 95 8.17 -2.62 -4.64
CA ARG A 95 9.56 -2.42 -5.05
C ARG A 95 9.67 -1.09 -5.82
N HIS A 96 8.57 -0.67 -6.45
CA HIS A 96 8.48 0.49 -7.33
C HIS A 96 8.78 1.84 -6.66
N SER A 97 8.65 1.94 -5.32
CA SER A 97 8.98 3.20 -4.62
C SER A 97 10.48 3.49 -4.62
N GLN A 98 11.34 2.45 -4.61
CA GLN A 98 12.79 2.65 -4.57
C GLN A 98 13.31 3.16 -5.91
N VAL A 99 12.86 2.58 -7.03
CA VAL A 99 13.23 3.06 -8.38
C VAL A 99 12.75 4.49 -8.59
N ALA A 100 11.52 4.81 -8.21
CA ALA A 100 10.98 6.17 -8.34
C ALA A 100 11.79 7.21 -7.53
N GLU A 101 12.24 6.86 -6.32
CA GLU A 101 13.08 7.75 -5.50
C GLU A 101 14.47 7.93 -6.12
N LYS A 102 15.12 6.84 -6.55
CA LYS A 102 16.42 6.91 -7.20
C LYS A 102 16.36 7.73 -8.49
N GLN A 103 15.25 7.63 -9.24
CA GLN A 103 15.02 8.44 -10.45
C GLN A 103 14.95 9.94 -10.11
N ARG A 104 14.23 10.33 -9.06
CA ARG A 104 14.19 11.73 -8.60
C ARG A 104 15.55 12.25 -8.14
N LYS A 105 16.36 11.41 -7.50
CA LYS A 105 17.73 11.76 -7.12
C LYS A 105 18.60 12.03 -8.34
N VAL A 106 18.49 11.20 -9.38
CA VAL A 106 19.17 11.41 -10.66
C VAL A 106 18.74 12.74 -11.28
N GLU A 107 17.44 13.01 -11.37
CA GLU A 107 16.91 14.25 -11.94
C GLU A 107 17.40 15.50 -11.21
N LYS A 108 17.31 15.52 -9.88
CA LYS A 108 17.81 16.62 -9.05
C LYS A 108 19.33 16.82 -9.17
N SER A 109 20.08 15.74 -9.35
CA SER A 109 21.53 15.81 -9.60
C SER A 109 21.82 16.38 -11.00
N LYS A 110 21.04 16.02 -12.02
CA LYS A 110 21.12 16.59 -13.38
C LYS A 110 20.85 18.09 -13.39
N GLU A 111 19.80 18.55 -12.71
CA GLU A 111 19.49 19.98 -12.58
C GLU A 111 20.66 20.76 -11.96
N LYS A 112 21.23 20.25 -10.86
CA LYS A 112 22.37 20.88 -10.19
C LYS A 112 23.64 20.90 -11.05
N LEU A 113 23.83 19.87 -11.86
CA LEU A 113 24.93 19.81 -12.82
C LEU A 113 24.73 20.87 -13.91
N GLN A 114 23.53 20.97 -14.48
CA GLN A 114 23.18 21.98 -15.48
C GLN A 114 23.35 23.40 -14.92
N GLU A 115 22.88 23.65 -13.71
CA GLU A 115 23.08 24.95 -13.03
C GLU A 115 24.58 25.28 -12.87
N ALA A 116 25.41 24.28 -12.54
CA ALA A 116 26.85 24.46 -12.43
C ALA A 116 27.54 24.71 -13.79
N GLN A 117 27.04 24.08 -14.86
CA GLN A 117 27.48 24.29 -16.24
C GLN A 117 27.14 25.70 -16.72
N LEU A 118 25.89 26.15 -16.51
CA LEU A 118 25.46 27.51 -16.86
C LEU A 118 26.25 28.58 -16.12
N LYS A 119 26.62 28.32 -14.85
CA LYS A 119 27.44 29.23 -14.04
C LYS A 119 28.94 29.13 -14.33
N GLY A 120 29.38 28.22 -15.22
CA GLY A 120 30.77 28.06 -15.63
C GLY A 120 31.73 27.70 -14.49
N LYS A 121 31.30 26.92 -13.48
CA LYS A 121 32.13 26.61 -12.29
C LYS A 121 32.78 25.22 -12.41
N PRO A 122 34.01 25.08 -12.94
CA PRO A 122 34.60 23.78 -13.29
C PRO A 122 34.68 22.81 -12.10
N SER A 123 35.10 23.28 -10.92
CA SER A 123 35.17 22.44 -9.72
C SER A 123 33.79 21.97 -9.23
N LYS A 124 32.75 22.81 -9.37
CA LYS A 124 31.37 22.42 -9.03
C LYS A 124 30.79 21.46 -10.07
N ILE A 125 31.10 21.64 -11.34
CA ILE A 125 30.69 20.74 -12.43
C ILE A 125 31.26 19.34 -12.14
N ALA A 126 32.56 19.22 -11.90
CA ALA A 126 33.19 17.94 -11.56
C ALA A 126 32.58 17.29 -10.30
N LYS A 127 32.24 18.09 -9.28
CA LYS A 127 31.57 17.59 -8.07
C LYS A 127 30.14 17.09 -8.34
N GLN A 128 29.38 17.78 -9.18
CA GLN A 128 28.01 17.36 -9.50
C GLN A 128 27.95 16.20 -10.48
N GLN A 129 28.93 16.09 -11.39
CA GLN A 129 29.04 14.93 -12.27
C GLN A 129 29.21 13.64 -11.45
N ARG A 130 30.13 13.64 -10.47
CA ARG A 130 30.31 12.47 -9.57
C ARG A 130 29.03 12.10 -8.81
N LYS A 131 28.25 13.09 -8.38
CA LYS A 131 26.97 12.87 -7.68
C LYS A 131 25.87 12.37 -8.61
N LEU A 132 25.92 12.75 -9.87
CA LEU A 132 25.05 12.20 -10.90
C LEU A 132 25.41 10.75 -11.16
N ASP A 133 26.70 10.45 -11.37
CA ASP A 133 27.17 9.09 -11.61
C ASP A 133 26.83 8.14 -10.44
N GLU A 134 26.99 8.61 -9.20
CA GLU A 134 26.59 7.88 -7.99
C GLU A 134 25.08 7.62 -7.95
N ALA A 135 24.25 8.64 -8.21
CA ALA A 135 22.80 8.48 -8.23
C ALA A 135 22.33 7.54 -9.35
N GLU A 136 22.95 7.58 -10.53
CA GLU A 136 22.65 6.69 -11.65
C GLU A 136 23.10 5.25 -11.38
N PHE A 137 24.17 5.05 -10.63
CA PHE A 137 24.58 3.73 -10.17
C PHE A 137 23.59 3.15 -9.15
N GLU A 138 23.16 3.94 -8.17
CA GLU A 138 22.14 3.52 -7.20
C GLU A 138 20.79 3.20 -7.87
N LEU A 139 20.39 3.98 -8.88
CA LEU A 139 19.19 3.72 -9.67
C LEU A 139 19.27 2.38 -10.40
N ARG A 140 20.40 2.10 -11.07
CA ARG A 140 20.60 0.83 -11.78
C ARG A 140 20.54 -0.38 -10.84
N GLN A 141 21.12 -0.27 -9.65
CA GLN A 141 20.99 -1.32 -8.63
C GLN A 141 19.55 -1.50 -8.15
N ALA A 142 18.81 -0.43 -7.92
CA ALA A 142 17.39 -0.53 -7.55
C ALA A 142 16.56 -1.18 -8.66
N GLN A 143 16.84 -0.84 -9.93
CA GLN A 143 16.17 -1.42 -11.09
C GLN A 143 16.47 -2.92 -11.26
N SER A 144 17.71 -3.36 -11.00
CA SER A 144 18.04 -4.79 -11.08
C SER A 144 17.39 -5.62 -9.97
N LEU A 145 17.20 -5.04 -8.78
CA LEU A 145 16.47 -5.66 -7.68
C LEU A 145 14.96 -5.74 -7.94
N GLU A 146 14.38 -4.84 -8.74
CA GLU A 146 12.98 -4.94 -9.19
C GLU A 146 12.74 -6.08 -10.18
N GLN A 147 13.74 -6.40 -11.00
CA GLN A 147 13.64 -7.42 -12.04
C GLN A 147 13.79 -8.85 -11.52
N GLN A 148 14.10 -9.04 -10.23
CA GLN A 148 14.18 -10.39 -9.65
C GLN A 148 12.77 -10.96 -9.42
N PRO A 149 12.42 -12.10 -10.04
CA PRO A 149 11.19 -12.82 -9.69
C PRO A 149 11.29 -13.28 -8.24
N GLY A 150 10.26 -12.92 -7.45
CA GLY A 150 10.14 -13.31 -6.04
C GLY A 150 9.50 -14.68 -5.90
#